data_AF-A0A534A4E3-F1
#
_entry.id   AF-A0A534A4E3-F1
#
_cell.length_a   1.000
_cell.length_b   1.000
_cell.length_c   1.000
_cell.angle_alpha   90.00
_cell.angle_beta   90.00
_cell.angle_gamma   90.00
#
_symmetry.space_group_name_H-M   'P 1'
#
loop_
_entity.id
_entity.type
_entity.pdbx_description
1 polymer ?
#
loop_
_entity_poly.entity_id
_entity_poly.type
_entity_poly.pdbx_seq_one_letter_code
_entity_poly.pdbx_strand_id
1 'polypeptide(L)'
;AHAVNGIQELQALLERANVVAIGPGLGLRAWGHALWATAIASGKPVVLDADALNLLARESLALPAQCVLTPHPGEAARLLGCDIAAIERDRYAAARELAHKYHAVAVLKGAGTLIANAQSDVAVCPWGNPGMASGGMGDVLTGVIAGLLA
;
A
#
# COMPACT_ATOMS: atom_id res chain seq x y z
N ALA A 1 16.95 -7.95 -11.90
CA ALA A 1 16.64 -8.04 -10.45
C ALA A 1 17.94 -7.87 -9.68
N HIS A 2 17.94 -7.06 -8.62
CA HIS A 2 19.08 -6.88 -7.72
C HIS A 2 18.69 -7.43 -6.35
N ALA A 3 19.53 -8.27 -5.74
CA ALA A 3 19.37 -8.64 -4.34
C ALA A 3 19.73 -7.43 -3.46
N VAL A 4 19.05 -7.30 -2.31
CA VAL A 4 19.31 -6.24 -1.32
C VAL A 4 19.55 -6.93 0.01
N ASN A 5 20.78 -6.90 0.51
CA ASN A 5 21.16 -7.49 1.79
C ASN A 5 21.14 -6.48 2.94
N GLY A 6 21.07 -5.18 2.63
CA GLY A 6 21.09 -4.12 3.62
C GLY A 6 20.74 -2.74 3.07
N ILE A 7 20.74 -1.76 3.97
CA ILE A 7 20.30 -0.38 3.71
C ILE A 7 21.17 0.30 2.65
N GLN A 8 22.49 0.08 2.66
CA GLN A 8 23.41 0.74 1.72
C GLN A 8 23.13 0.33 0.26
N GLU A 9 22.86 -0.96 0.03
CA GLU A 9 22.48 -1.45 -1.29
C GLU A 9 21.13 -0.89 -1.73
N LEU A 10 20.17 -0.80 -0.80
CA LEU A 10 18.87 -0.19 -1.07
C LEU A 10 19.01 1.29 -1.44
N GLN A 11 19.83 2.07 -0.72
CA GLN A 11 20.04 3.49 -0.98
C GLN A 11 20.53 3.76 -2.42
N ALA A 12 21.52 3.00 -2.88
CA ALA A 12 22.01 3.11 -4.25
C ALA A 12 20.94 2.78 -5.32
N LEU A 13 20.03 1.86 -5.02
CA LEU A 13 18.89 1.56 -5.91
C LEU A 13 17.83 2.67 -5.87
N LEU A 14 17.54 3.21 -4.68
CA LEU A 14 16.59 4.30 -4.50
C LEU A 14 17.01 5.54 -5.29
N GLU A 15 18.30 5.91 -5.27
CA GLU A 15 18.81 7.07 -6.04
C GLU A 15 18.44 7.01 -7.53
N ARG A 16 18.39 5.80 -8.09
CA ARG A 16 18.10 5.55 -9.51
C ARG A 16 16.61 5.35 -9.81
N ALA A 17 15.77 5.17 -8.79
CA ALA A 17 14.35 4.88 -8.94
C ALA A 17 13.50 6.17 -8.98
N ASN A 18 12.48 6.19 -9.84
CA ASN A 18 11.47 7.25 -9.85
C ASN A 18 10.39 6.99 -8.80
N VAL A 19 9.97 5.73 -8.63
CA VAL A 19 8.89 5.28 -7.75
C VAL A 19 9.35 4.05 -6.98
N VAL A 20 8.82 3.86 -5.78
CA VAL A 20 9.09 2.68 -4.94
C VAL A 20 7.79 1.90 -4.72
N ALA A 21 7.78 0.62 -5.13
CA ALA A 21 6.77 -0.33 -4.66
C ALA A 21 7.39 -1.18 -3.56
N ILE A 22 6.73 -1.29 -2.40
CA ILE A 22 7.26 -2.04 -1.27
C ILE A 22 6.14 -2.75 -0.51
N GLY A 23 6.41 -3.99 -0.08
CA GLY A 23 5.45 -4.78 0.69
C GLY A 23 5.42 -6.27 0.37
N PRO A 24 5.16 -6.69 -0.87
CA PRO A 24 5.04 -8.11 -1.20
C PRO A 24 6.28 -8.92 -0.81
N GLY A 25 6.13 -9.85 0.12
CA GLY A 25 7.22 -10.71 0.60
C GLY A 25 8.32 -10.01 1.39
N LEU A 26 8.11 -8.77 1.86
CA LEU A 26 9.11 -8.00 2.59
C LEU A 26 9.42 -8.61 3.97
N GLY A 27 8.43 -9.21 4.61
CA GLY A 27 8.51 -9.70 5.98
C GLY A 27 8.50 -8.57 7.03
N LEU A 28 8.17 -8.96 8.26
CA LEU A 28 7.90 -8.01 9.36
C LEU A 28 9.02 -7.94 10.41
N ARG A 29 10.16 -8.60 10.15
CA ARG A 29 11.32 -8.62 11.06
C ARG A 29 12.22 -7.39 10.84
N ALA A 30 13.27 -7.26 11.64
CA ALA A 30 14.19 -6.12 11.62
C ALA A 30 14.70 -5.76 10.22
N TRP A 31 15.00 -6.76 9.37
CA TRP A 31 15.42 -6.52 7.99
C TRP A 31 14.32 -5.83 7.16
N GLY A 32 13.12 -6.41 7.11
CA GLY A 32 12.01 -5.85 6.32
C GLY A 32 11.57 -4.49 6.84
N HIS A 33 11.54 -4.32 8.16
CA HIS A 33 11.28 -3.03 8.82
C HIS A 33 12.32 -1.96 8.42
N ALA A 34 13.61 -2.28 8.46
CA ALA A 34 14.67 -1.33 8.10
C ALA A 34 14.58 -0.91 6.63
N LEU A 35 14.29 -1.84 5.70
CA LEU A 35 14.11 -1.52 4.29
C LEU A 35 12.87 -0.67 4.06
N TRP A 36 11.75 -1.00 4.72
CA TRP A 36 10.53 -0.20 4.69
C TRP A 36 10.77 1.23 5.16
N ALA A 37 11.33 1.42 6.36
CA ALA A 37 11.60 2.75 6.89
C ALA A 37 12.53 3.55 5.98
N THR A 38 13.57 2.92 5.43
CA THR A 38 14.48 3.55 4.46
C THR A 38 13.77 3.98 3.18
N ALA A 39 12.89 3.12 2.64
CA ALA A 39 12.11 3.43 1.45
C ALA A 39 11.17 4.63 1.67
N ILE A 40 10.45 4.66 2.80
CA ILE A 40 9.58 5.79 3.17
C ILE A 40 10.40 7.08 3.33
N ALA A 41 11.53 7.01 4.02
CA ALA A 41 12.41 8.15 4.27
C ALA A 41 13.04 8.74 2.99
N SER A 42 13.06 7.98 1.88
CA SER A 42 13.55 8.49 0.59
C SER A 42 12.70 9.62 0.01
N GLY A 43 11.45 9.78 0.47
CA GLY A 43 10.53 10.83 0.00
C GLY A 43 10.04 10.63 -1.44
N LYS A 44 10.39 9.52 -2.10
CA LYS A 44 9.94 9.19 -3.46
C LYS A 44 8.46 8.80 -3.46
N PRO A 45 7.77 8.97 -4.60
CA PRO A 45 6.45 8.39 -4.77
C PRO A 45 6.45 6.90 -4.43
N VAL A 46 5.45 6.45 -3.67
CA VAL A 46 5.46 5.12 -3.08
C VAL A 46 4.12 4.39 -3.21
N VAL A 47 4.19 3.09 -3.50
CA VAL A 47 3.06 2.16 -3.43
C VAL A 47 3.30 1.19 -2.27
N LEU A 48 2.40 1.19 -1.29
CA LEU A 48 2.45 0.32 -0.12
C LEU A 48 1.40 -0.79 -0.24
N ASP A 49 1.86 -2.04 -0.17
CA ASP A 49 1.00 -3.23 -0.20
C ASP A 49 1.43 -4.21 0.91
N ALA A 50 0.60 -5.22 1.19
CA ALA A 50 0.98 -6.38 1.99
C ALA A 50 1.73 -6.05 3.31
N ASP A 51 2.97 -6.54 3.48
CA ASP A 51 3.75 -6.36 4.70
C ASP A 51 4.08 -4.89 5.01
N ALA A 52 4.19 -4.02 4.00
CA ALA A 52 4.40 -2.60 4.23
C ALA A 52 3.19 -1.94 4.89
N LEU A 53 1.97 -2.36 4.52
CA LEU A 53 0.74 -1.93 5.18
C LEU A 53 0.65 -2.47 6.62
N ASN A 54 1.08 -3.72 6.83
CA ASN A 54 1.14 -4.30 8.17
C ASN A 54 2.16 -3.58 9.08
N LEU A 55 3.29 -3.13 8.54
CA LEU A 55 4.27 -2.30 9.26
C LEU A 55 3.69 -0.91 9.56
N LEU A 56 3.05 -0.26 8.58
CA LEU A 56 2.38 1.03 8.76
C LEU A 56 1.26 1.00 9.81
N ALA A 57 0.55 -0.12 9.94
CA ALA A 57 -0.46 -0.31 10.97
C ALA A 57 0.15 -0.41 12.39
N ARG A 58 1.43 -0.81 12.51
CA ARG A 58 2.14 -0.95 13.79
C ARG A 58 2.90 0.32 14.17
N GLU A 59 3.41 1.03 13.18
CA GLU A 59 4.23 2.22 13.34
C GLU A 59 3.80 3.26 12.32
N SER A 60 3.32 4.41 12.83
CA SER A 60 2.96 5.52 11.97
C SER A 60 4.21 6.31 11.59
N LEU A 61 4.54 6.33 10.30
CA LEU A 61 5.56 7.22 9.73
C LEU A 61 4.89 8.30 8.88
N ALA A 62 5.56 9.45 8.74
CA ALA A 62 5.16 10.45 7.77
C ALA A 62 5.36 9.89 6.36
N LEU A 63 4.26 9.78 5.61
CA LEU A 63 4.29 9.25 4.25
C LEU A 63 4.71 10.33 3.25
N PRO A 64 5.35 9.95 2.12
CA PRO A 64 5.63 10.88 1.03
C PRO A 64 4.35 11.49 0.46
N ALA A 65 4.47 12.68 -0.13
CA ALA A 65 3.33 13.42 -0.70
C ALA A 65 2.55 12.63 -1.77
N GLN A 66 3.23 11.72 -2.49
CA GLN A 66 2.61 10.81 -3.44
C GLN A 66 2.68 9.38 -2.89
N CYS A 67 1.61 8.95 -2.23
CA CYS A 67 1.50 7.62 -1.65
C CYS A 67 0.21 6.94 -2.13
N VAL A 68 0.32 5.68 -2.55
CA VAL A 68 -0.82 4.80 -2.83
C VAL A 68 -0.78 3.62 -1.87
N LEU A 69 -1.89 3.40 -1.16
CA LEU A 69 -2.12 2.23 -0.30
C LEU A 69 -3.03 1.26 -1.06
N THR A 70 -2.70 -0.04 -1.06
CA THR A 70 -3.52 -1.06 -1.74
C THR A 70 -4.13 -2.10 -0.78
N PRO A 71 -4.77 -1.71 0.34
CA PRO A 71 -5.23 -2.69 1.33
C PRO A 71 -6.37 -3.56 0.79
N HIS A 72 -6.35 -4.85 1.13
CA HIS A 72 -7.56 -5.66 1.18
C HIS A 72 -8.34 -5.40 2.49
N PRO A 73 -9.58 -5.89 2.68
CA PRO A 73 -10.40 -5.56 3.85
C PRO A 73 -9.74 -5.88 5.20
N GLY A 74 -9.06 -7.02 5.31
CA GLY A 74 -8.24 -7.35 6.49
C GLY A 74 -7.06 -6.40 6.78
N GLU A 75 -6.38 -5.86 5.76
CA GLU A 75 -5.32 -4.86 5.95
C GLU A 75 -5.92 -3.50 6.32
N ALA A 76 -7.02 -3.11 5.68
CA ALA A 76 -7.77 -1.90 5.99
C ALA A 76 -8.24 -1.88 7.45
N ALA A 77 -8.79 -3.00 7.93
CA ALA A 77 -9.19 -3.19 9.32
C ALA A 77 -8.04 -2.94 10.30
N ARG A 78 -6.84 -3.49 10.01
CA ARG A 78 -5.64 -3.25 10.84
C ARG A 78 -5.20 -1.79 10.81
N LEU A 79 -5.18 -1.17 9.63
CA LEU A 79 -4.81 0.24 9.46
C LEU A 79 -5.77 1.18 10.20
N LEU A 80 -7.07 0.90 10.19
CA LEU A 80 -8.09 1.71 10.88
C LEU A 80 -8.30 1.32 12.34
N GLY A 81 -7.75 0.20 12.80
CA GLY A 81 -7.90 -0.28 14.17
C GLY A 81 -9.31 -0.80 14.48
N CYS A 82 -10.00 -1.37 13.49
CA CYS A 82 -11.33 -1.95 13.60
C CYS A 82 -11.35 -3.42 13.15
N ASP A 83 -12.54 -4.04 13.14
CA ASP A 83 -12.72 -5.37 12.56
C ASP A 83 -13.07 -5.33 11.07
N ILE A 84 -12.96 -6.48 10.40
CA ILE A 84 -13.29 -6.60 8.96
C ILE A 84 -14.77 -6.34 8.72
N ALA A 85 -15.66 -6.71 9.65
CA ALA A 85 -17.09 -6.51 9.52
C ALA A 85 -17.46 -5.03 9.44
N ALA A 86 -16.75 -4.16 10.15
CA ALA A 86 -16.90 -2.72 10.07
C ALA A 86 -16.49 -2.17 8.70
N ILE A 87 -15.40 -2.68 8.12
CA ILE A 87 -14.96 -2.31 6.77
C ILE A 87 -16.01 -2.72 5.74
N GLU A 88 -16.49 -3.95 5.79
CA GLU A 88 -17.46 -4.48 4.82
C GLU A 88 -18.84 -3.82 4.96
N ARG A 89 -19.24 -3.42 6.17
CA ARG A 89 -20.50 -2.72 6.43
C ARG A 89 -20.58 -1.37 5.73
N ASP A 90 -19.48 -0.62 5.66
CA ASP A 90 -19.40 0.63 4.92
C ASP A 90 -18.01 0.84 4.30
N ARG A 91 -17.81 0.21 3.13
CA ARG A 91 -16.54 0.26 2.40
C ARG A 91 -16.20 1.66 1.90
N TYR A 92 -17.20 2.48 1.58
CA TYR A 92 -16.97 3.85 1.11
C TYR A 92 -16.45 4.74 2.24
N ALA A 93 -17.03 4.63 3.44
CA ALA A 93 -16.51 5.31 4.62
C ALA A 93 -15.07 4.86 4.93
N ALA A 94 -14.82 3.55 4.93
CA ALA A 94 -13.48 3.00 5.19
C ALA A 94 -12.43 3.48 4.18
N ALA A 95 -12.75 3.49 2.88
CA ALA A 95 -11.83 3.96 1.85
C ALA A 95 -11.48 5.46 2.02
N ARG A 96 -12.48 6.30 2.32
CA ARG A 96 -12.26 7.73 2.61
C ARG A 96 -11.44 7.93 3.88
N GLU A 97 -11.73 7.16 4.93
CA GLU A 97 -11.01 7.26 6.19
C GLU A 97 -9.54 6.87 6.03
N LEU A 98 -9.24 5.81 5.27
CA LEU A 98 -7.86 5.45 4.91
C LEU A 98 -7.15 6.59 4.18
N ALA A 99 -7.78 7.15 3.14
CA ALA A 99 -7.19 8.23 2.35
C ALA A 99 -6.95 9.49 3.20
N HIS A 100 -7.88 9.83 4.08
CA HIS A 100 -7.77 10.97 4.99
C HIS A 100 -6.71 10.75 6.08
N LYS A 101 -6.75 9.62 6.77
CA LYS A 101 -5.83 9.28 7.88
C LYS A 101 -4.36 9.31 7.44
N TYR A 102 -4.09 8.84 6.23
CA TYR A 102 -2.73 8.70 5.70
C TYR A 102 -2.36 9.77 4.68
N HIS A 103 -3.25 10.73 4.39
CA HIS A 103 -3.07 11.73 3.33
C HIS A 103 -2.60 11.12 2.00
N ALA A 104 -3.19 10.00 1.61
CA ALA A 104 -2.76 9.13 0.52
C ALA A 104 -3.94 8.76 -0.39
N VAL A 105 -3.65 8.16 -1.55
CA VAL A 105 -4.66 7.47 -2.34
C VAL A 105 -4.87 6.07 -1.76
N ALA A 106 -6.10 5.70 -1.42
CA ALA A 106 -6.44 4.38 -0.90
C ALA A 106 -7.19 3.56 -1.95
N VAL A 107 -6.60 2.44 -2.37
CA VAL A 107 -7.19 1.44 -3.27
C VAL A 107 -7.68 0.27 -2.42
N LEU A 108 -8.90 0.36 -1.91
CA LEU A 108 -9.54 -0.68 -1.09
C LEU A 108 -10.01 -1.84 -1.97
N LYS A 109 -9.19 -2.89 -2.02
CA LYS A 109 -9.41 -4.10 -2.83
C LYS A 109 -10.67 -4.84 -2.36
N GLY A 110 -11.39 -5.45 -3.30
CA GLY A 110 -12.61 -6.23 -3.06
C GLY A 110 -13.48 -6.28 -4.31
N ALA A 111 -14.65 -6.93 -4.25
CA ALA A 111 -15.60 -6.87 -5.36
C ALA A 111 -16.09 -5.43 -5.55
N GLY A 112 -15.81 -4.80 -6.69
CA GLY A 112 -15.97 -3.36 -6.83
C GLY A 112 -14.91 -2.62 -6.01
N THR A 113 -13.66 -2.65 -6.46
CA THR A 113 -12.55 -1.96 -5.77
C THR A 113 -12.86 -0.47 -5.68
N LEU A 114 -12.62 0.13 -4.52
CA LEU A 114 -12.84 1.55 -4.27
C LEU A 114 -11.49 2.29 -4.29
N ILE A 115 -11.43 3.42 -4.97
CA ILE A 115 -10.25 4.29 -5.02
C ILE A 115 -10.63 5.64 -4.43
N ALA A 116 -10.10 5.96 -3.27
CA ALA A 116 -10.35 7.22 -2.58
C ALA A 116 -9.11 8.10 -2.56
N ASN A 117 -9.28 9.41 -2.76
CA ASN A 117 -8.22 10.42 -2.58
C ASN A 117 -8.37 11.15 -1.23
N ALA A 118 -7.36 11.94 -0.86
CA ALA A 118 -7.37 12.72 0.39
C ALA A 118 -8.46 13.82 0.41
N GLN A 119 -9.03 14.16 -0.76
CA GLN A 119 -10.14 15.11 -0.93
C GLN A 119 -11.52 14.45 -0.75
N SER A 120 -11.57 13.15 -0.40
CA SER A 120 -12.79 12.35 -0.20
C SER A 120 -13.57 11.99 -1.47
N ASP A 121 -13.03 12.26 -2.66
CA ASP A 121 -13.57 11.70 -3.89
C ASP A 121 -13.35 10.19 -3.91
N VAL A 122 -14.35 9.45 -4.39
CA VAL A 122 -14.27 7.99 -4.51
C VAL A 122 -14.65 7.56 -5.92
N ALA A 123 -13.76 6.85 -6.58
CA ALA A 123 -14.02 6.13 -7.81
C ALA A 123 -14.25 4.64 -7.52
N VAL A 124 -15.04 3.99 -8.37
CA VAL A 124 -15.33 2.55 -8.29
C VAL A 124 -14.79 1.87 -9.53
N CYS A 125 -14.05 0.78 -9.33
CA CYS A 125 -13.64 -0.15 -10.36
C CYS A 125 -14.60 -1.36 -10.35
N PRO A 126 -15.64 -1.39 -11.22
CA PRO A 126 -16.59 -2.49 -11.30
C PRO A 126 -16.02 -3.75 -11.96
N TRP A 127 -14.80 -3.70 -12.48
CA TRP A 127 -14.18 -4.81 -13.20
C TRP A 127 -13.48 -5.79 -12.26
N GLY A 128 -13.50 -7.05 -12.66
CA GLY A 128 -12.85 -8.15 -11.96
C GLY A 128 -13.69 -9.41 -12.01
N ASN A 129 -13.14 -10.51 -11.51
CA ASN A 129 -13.84 -11.77 -11.37
C ASN A 129 -13.31 -12.53 -10.14
N PRO A 130 -14.02 -13.56 -9.64
CA PRO A 130 -13.60 -14.31 -8.46
C PRO A 130 -12.19 -14.93 -8.56
N GLY A 131 -11.70 -15.22 -9.77
CA GLY A 131 -10.35 -15.73 -9.99
C GLY A 131 -9.24 -14.76 -9.56
N MET A 132 -9.55 -13.47 -9.40
CA MET A 132 -8.63 -12.47 -8.88
C MET A 132 -8.40 -12.57 -7.36
N ALA A 133 -9.19 -13.37 -6.64
CA ALA A 133 -8.97 -13.68 -5.23
C ALA A 133 -7.87 -14.76 -5.02
N SER A 134 -6.94 -14.89 -5.98
CA SER A 134 -5.81 -15.80 -5.93
C SER A 134 -4.54 -15.10 -5.43
N GLY A 135 -3.63 -15.88 -4.83
CA GLY A 135 -2.35 -15.35 -4.37
C GLY A 135 -1.53 -14.75 -5.52
N GLY A 136 -0.92 -13.60 -5.27
CA GLY A 136 -0.07 -12.88 -6.25
C GLY A 136 -0.79 -11.83 -7.10
N MET A 137 -2.13 -11.82 -7.14
CA MET A 137 -2.87 -10.79 -7.90
C MET A 137 -2.68 -9.38 -7.32
N GLY A 138 -2.53 -9.28 -6.01
CA GLY A 138 -2.15 -8.02 -5.33
C GLY A 138 -0.78 -7.52 -5.79
N ASP A 139 0.20 -8.42 -5.89
CA ASP A 139 1.57 -8.09 -6.30
C ASP A 139 1.61 -7.53 -7.73
N VAL A 140 0.82 -8.13 -8.64
CA VAL A 140 0.65 -7.63 -10.01
C VAL A 140 0.03 -6.22 -10.02
N LEU A 141 -1.04 -6.01 -9.25
CA LEU A 141 -1.68 -4.69 -9.14
C LEU A 141 -0.69 -3.64 -8.62
N THR A 142 0.07 -3.98 -7.58
CA THR A 142 1.10 -3.11 -6.99
C THR A 142 2.15 -2.71 -8.04
N GLY A 143 2.63 -3.66 -8.85
CA GLY A 143 3.56 -3.39 -9.94
C GLY A 143 2.97 -2.49 -11.04
N VAL A 144 1.71 -2.72 -11.43
CA VAL A 144 1.02 -1.90 -12.44
C VAL A 144 0.85 -0.46 -11.96
N ILE A 145 0.41 -0.25 -10.72
CA ILE A 145 0.26 1.10 -10.15
C ILE A 145 1.61 1.80 -10.12
N ALA A 146 2.66 1.14 -9.64
CA ALA A 146 4.00 1.73 -9.59
C ALA A 146 4.54 2.09 -10.98
N GLY A 147 4.29 1.24 -11.99
CA GLY A 147 4.66 1.52 -13.38
C GLY A 147 3.91 2.69 -14.00
N LEU A 148 2.66 2.93 -13.62
CA LEU A 148 1.87 4.08 -14.07
C LEU A 148 2.23 5.39 -13.35
N LEU A 149 2.81 5.30 -12.15
CA LEU A 149 3.29 6.47 -11.39
C LEU A 149 4.68 6.95 -11.82
N ALA A 150 5.47 6.11 -12.50
CA ALA A 150 6.87 6.36 -12.84
C ALA A 150 7.04 7.28 -14.05
#